data_AF-A0A964HGI9-F1
#
_entry.id   AF-A0A964HGI9-F1
#
_cell.length_a   1.000
_cell.length_b   1.000
_cell.length_c   1.000
_cell.angle_alpha   90.00
_cell.angle_beta   90.00
_cell.angle_gamma   90.00
#
_symmetry.space_group_name_H-M   'P 1'
#
loop_
_entity.id
_entity.type
_entity.pdbx_description
1 polymer ?
#
loop_
_entity_poly.entity_id
_entity_poly.type
_entity_poly.pdbx_seq_one_letter_code
_entity_poly.pdbx_strand_id
1 'polypeptide(L)'
;MPRITLYLIAMQLLFSNCGLVLADTSDPCDDDRGDSVLRCSEKRLAEAKKEMASVFASLRKRLHTSQVKAFDESKKHWLRYVKSYCSVAADPLLGQPNSTSSQIYWGIAMENYCHMRLTKERTANLSRVLACIQEGGSENCS
;
A
#
# COMPACT_ATOMS: atom_id res chain seq x y z
N MET A 1 -15.19 26.45 -13.56
CA MET A 1 -14.93 24.98 -13.55
C MET A 1 -13.45 24.73 -13.24
N PRO A 2 -13.09 24.36 -12.00
CA PRO A 2 -11.71 24.24 -11.50
C PRO A 2 -11.08 22.87 -11.84
N ARG A 3 -10.94 22.58 -13.14
CA ARG A 3 -10.70 21.21 -13.64
C ARG A 3 -9.23 20.73 -13.71
N ILE A 4 -8.22 21.54 -13.37
CA ILE A 4 -6.81 21.22 -13.65
C ILE A 4 -5.90 21.21 -12.40
N THR A 5 -6.25 21.93 -11.33
CA THR A 5 -5.39 22.04 -10.12
C THR A 5 -5.42 20.79 -9.23
N LEU A 6 -6.55 20.07 -9.16
CA LEU A 6 -6.65 18.76 -8.45
C LEU A 6 -5.81 17.64 -9.10
N TYR A 7 -5.45 17.79 -10.38
CA TYR A 7 -4.61 16.84 -11.12
C TYR A 7 -3.14 16.87 -10.65
N LEU A 8 -2.69 17.96 -10.00
CA LEU A 8 -1.32 18.16 -9.51
C LEU A 8 -1.11 17.66 -8.07
N ILE A 9 -2.15 17.71 -7.21
CA ILE A 9 -2.15 17.05 -5.89
C ILE A 9 -2.15 15.52 -6.04
N ALA A 10 -2.81 15.02 -7.09
CA ALA A 10 -2.81 13.61 -7.49
C ALA A 10 -1.43 13.08 -7.94
N MET A 11 -0.45 13.95 -8.20
CA MET A 11 0.92 13.58 -8.62
C MET A 11 1.98 13.78 -7.53
N GLN A 12 1.84 14.78 -6.64
CA GLN A 12 2.80 15.01 -5.54
C GLN A 12 2.69 13.97 -4.39
N LEU A 13 1.51 13.40 -4.15
CA LEU A 13 1.32 12.28 -3.22
C LEU A 13 1.85 10.92 -3.74
N LEU A 14 2.42 10.87 -4.95
CA LEU A 14 3.03 9.67 -5.50
C LEU A 14 4.47 9.43 -4.99
N PHE A 15 5.16 10.42 -4.40
CA PHE A 15 6.60 10.27 -4.11
C PHE A 15 7.16 10.94 -2.85
N SER A 16 6.39 11.64 -2.01
CA SER A 16 6.96 12.38 -0.86
C SER A 16 6.43 11.90 0.50
N ASN A 17 7.07 10.85 1.04
CA ASN A 17 7.76 10.92 2.33
C ASN A 17 8.38 9.55 2.64
N CYS A 18 9.65 9.42 2.24
CA CYS A 18 10.58 8.56 2.96
C CYS A 18 10.63 9.05 4.42
N GLY A 19 9.88 8.37 5.28
CA GLY A 19 9.97 8.50 6.72
C GLY A 19 10.19 7.12 7.30
N LEU A 20 11.46 6.83 7.60
CA LEU A 20 11.87 5.72 8.43
C LEU A 20 11.20 5.90 9.80
N VAL A 21 9.99 5.36 9.97
CA VAL A 21 9.32 5.27 11.26
C VAL A 21 9.18 3.78 11.56
N LEU A 22 10.21 3.28 12.23
CA LEU A 22 10.20 2.06 13.04
C LEU A 22 9.64 2.45 14.41
N ALA A 23 8.33 2.61 14.56
CA ALA A 23 7.69 2.75 15.88
C ALA A 23 6.16 2.72 15.76
N ASP A 24 5.61 1.54 15.49
CA ASP A 24 4.38 1.13 16.17
C ASP A 24 4.46 -0.39 16.32
N THR A 25 5.16 -0.82 17.37
CA THR A 25 5.53 -2.22 17.64
C THR A 25 4.44 -3.00 18.38
N SER A 26 3.18 -2.62 18.20
CA SER A 26 2.06 -3.44 18.67
C SER A 26 1.51 -4.30 17.53
N ASP A 27 2.38 -5.12 16.94
CA ASP A 27 2.01 -6.07 15.91
C ASP A 27 1.64 -7.41 16.59
N PRO A 28 0.39 -7.89 16.54
CA PRO A 28 -0.04 -9.10 17.25
C PRO A 28 0.52 -10.40 16.64
N CYS A 29 1.57 -10.31 15.84
CA CYS A 29 2.29 -11.43 15.26
C CYS A 29 3.61 -11.72 16.01
N ASP A 30 3.79 -11.17 17.23
CA ASP A 30 4.92 -11.42 18.14
C ASP A 30 4.93 -12.87 18.63
N ASP A 31 5.41 -13.80 17.80
CA ASP A 31 5.63 -15.19 18.15
C ASP A 31 7.02 -15.61 17.63
N ASP A 32 7.84 -16.25 18.47
CA ASP A 32 9.26 -16.56 18.18
C ASP A 32 9.45 -17.58 17.02
N ARG A 33 8.35 -18.11 16.46
CA ARG A 33 8.36 -19.08 15.36
C ARG A 33 8.11 -18.39 14.02
N GLY A 34 9.12 -18.42 13.15
CA GLY A 34 9.04 -17.81 11.81
C GLY A 34 7.83 -18.25 10.95
N ASP A 35 7.38 -19.51 11.09
CA ASP A 35 6.15 -20.02 10.43
C ASP A 35 4.88 -19.28 10.90
N SER A 36 4.79 -18.95 12.19
CA SER A 36 3.65 -18.26 12.82
C SER A 36 3.60 -16.82 12.33
N VAL A 37 4.75 -16.15 12.33
CA VAL A 37 4.96 -14.80 11.81
C VAL A 37 4.61 -14.72 10.32
N LEU A 38 5.06 -15.70 9.53
CA LEU A 38 4.74 -15.75 8.10
C LEU A 38 3.23 -15.83 7.87
N ARG A 39 2.53 -16.82 8.46
CA ARG A 39 1.07 -16.96 8.29
C ARG A 39 0.31 -15.71 8.74
N CYS A 40 0.76 -15.10 9.84
CA CYS A 40 0.17 -13.86 10.34
C CYS A 40 0.34 -12.72 9.32
N SER A 41 1.56 -12.52 8.82
CA SER A 41 1.88 -11.48 7.83
C SER A 41 1.08 -11.66 6.51
N GLU A 42 0.90 -12.91 6.05
CA GLU A 42 0.11 -13.22 4.86
C GLU A 42 -1.36 -12.86 5.04
N LYS A 43 -1.94 -13.23 6.18
CA LYS A 43 -3.34 -12.92 6.52
C LYS A 43 -3.56 -11.41 6.55
N ARG A 44 -2.67 -10.67 7.24
CA ARG A 44 -2.74 -9.22 7.36
C ARG A 44 -2.60 -8.53 6.01
N LEU A 45 -1.69 -9.01 5.17
CA LEU A 45 -1.54 -8.50 3.81
C LEU A 45 -2.80 -8.76 2.96
N ALA A 46 -3.40 -9.95 3.08
CA ALA A 46 -4.63 -10.28 2.38
C ALA A 46 -5.79 -9.36 2.80
N GLU A 47 -5.93 -9.09 4.10
CA GLU A 47 -6.91 -8.15 4.65
C GLU A 47 -6.72 -6.73 4.08
N ALA A 48 -5.48 -6.21 4.12
CA ALA A 48 -5.16 -4.89 3.58
C ALA A 48 -5.45 -4.79 2.06
N LYS A 49 -5.10 -5.83 1.29
CA LYS A 49 -5.39 -5.89 -0.15
C LYS A 49 -6.90 -5.90 -0.43
N LYS A 50 -7.68 -6.63 0.39
CA LYS A 50 -9.15 -6.68 0.27
C LYS A 50 -9.76 -5.31 0.54
N GLU A 51 -9.31 -4.62 1.58
CA GLU A 51 -9.77 -3.26 1.90
C GLU A 51 -9.45 -2.27 0.78
N MET A 52 -8.19 -2.26 0.31
CA MET A 52 -7.77 -1.42 -0.82
C MET A 52 -8.62 -1.69 -2.07
N ALA A 53 -8.88 -2.96 -2.39
CA ALA A 53 -9.69 -3.34 -3.55
C ALA A 53 -11.12 -2.79 -3.46
N SER A 54 -11.72 -2.80 -2.27
CA SER A 54 -13.05 -2.23 -2.02
C SER A 54 -13.08 -0.72 -2.28
N VAL A 55 -12.09 0.01 -1.78
CA VAL A 55 -11.98 1.47 -1.99
C VAL A 55 -11.75 1.79 -3.46
N PHE A 56 -10.87 1.04 -4.14
CA PHE A 56 -10.64 1.19 -5.58
C PHE A 56 -11.92 0.99 -6.40
N ALA A 57 -12.68 -0.06 -6.11
CA ALA A 57 -13.94 -0.32 -6.81
C ALA A 57 -14.94 0.82 -6.60
N SER A 58 -15.00 1.37 -5.39
CA SER A 58 -15.88 2.49 -5.03
C SER A 58 -15.50 3.79 -5.75
N LEU A 59 -14.20 4.11 -5.80
CA LEU A 59 -13.69 5.25 -6.55
C LEU A 59 -13.94 5.10 -8.05
N ARG A 60 -13.60 3.94 -8.62
CA ARG A 60 -13.76 3.67 -10.05
C ARG A 60 -15.20 3.91 -10.54
N LYS A 61 -16.20 3.50 -9.74
CA LYS A 61 -17.63 3.71 -10.05
C LYS A 61 -18.05 5.19 -10.07
N ARG A 62 -17.30 6.06 -9.40
CA ARG A 62 -17.60 7.50 -9.27
C ARG A 62 -16.79 8.38 -10.22
N LEU A 63 -15.73 7.83 -10.82
CA LEU A 63 -14.91 8.54 -11.80
C LEU A 63 -15.60 8.59 -13.17
N HIS A 64 -15.35 9.65 -13.92
CA HIS A 64 -15.78 9.75 -15.31
C HIS A 64 -15.01 8.73 -16.18
N THR A 65 -15.62 8.22 -17.25
CA THR A 65 -15.00 7.20 -18.13
C THR A 65 -13.62 7.60 -18.65
N SER A 66 -13.42 8.89 -18.93
CA SER A 66 -12.11 9.44 -19.35
C SER A 66 -11.03 9.41 -18.26
N GLN A 67 -11.41 9.37 -16.98
CA GLN A 67 -10.51 9.31 -15.83
C GLN A 67 -10.23 7.87 -15.36
N VAL A 68 -11.15 6.95 -15.61
CA VAL A 68 -11.01 5.52 -15.22
C VAL A 68 -9.74 4.90 -15.80
N LYS A 69 -9.41 5.17 -17.06
CA LYS A 69 -8.20 4.63 -17.70
C LYS A 69 -6.93 5.10 -16.98
N ALA A 70 -6.83 6.40 -16.68
CA ALA A 70 -5.67 6.96 -15.97
C ALA A 70 -5.56 6.43 -14.53
N PHE A 71 -6.70 6.26 -13.85
CA PHE A 71 -6.76 5.70 -12.51
C PHE A 71 -6.31 4.23 -12.46
N ASP A 72 -6.73 3.42 -13.44
CA ASP A 72 -6.28 2.03 -13.56
C ASP A 72 -4.79 1.91 -13.83
N GLU A 73 -4.24 2.78 -14.68
CA GLU A 73 -2.79 2.81 -14.94
C GLU A 73 -2.01 3.27 -13.71
N SER A 74 -2.52 4.24 -12.94
CA SER A 74 -1.94 4.63 -11.65
C SER A 74 -1.89 3.46 -10.66
N LYS A 75 -2.96 2.65 -10.59
CA LYS A 75 -2.99 1.42 -9.77
C LYS A 75 -1.90 0.44 -10.20
N LYS A 76 -1.77 0.16 -11.50
CA LYS A 76 -0.75 -0.76 -12.03
C LYS A 76 0.66 -0.26 -11.74
N HIS A 77 0.91 1.03 -11.90
CA HIS A 77 2.20 1.62 -11.60
C HIS A 77 2.54 1.50 -10.11
N TRP A 78 1.60 1.83 -9.24
CA TRP A 78 1.77 1.70 -7.79
C TRP A 78 2.05 0.24 -7.37
N LEU A 79 1.32 -0.74 -7.93
CA LEU A 79 1.57 -2.17 -7.65
C LEU A 79 2.99 -2.61 -8.05
N ARG A 80 3.50 -2.11 -9.17
CA ARG A 80 4.89 -2.36 -9.60
C ARG A 80 5.90 -1.71 -8.65
N TYR A 81 5.65 -0.46 -8.24
CA TYR A 81 6.47 0.24 -7.27
C TYR A 81 6.57 -0.53 -5.95
N VAL A 82 5.44 -0.93 -5.36
CA VAL A 82 5.43 -1.67 -4.08
C VAL A 82 6.21 -2.98 -4.21
N LYS A 83 5.99 -3.74 -5.29
CA LYS A 83 6.72 -4.99 -5.51
C LYS A 83 8.23 -4.75 -5.55
N SER A 84 8.69 -3.76 -6.33
CA SER A 84 10.12 -3.46 -6.45
C SER A 84 10.73 -2.91 -5.16
N TYR A 85 9.98 -2.08 -4.42
CA TYR A 85 10.45 -1.46 -3.19
C TYR A 85 10.58 -2.49 -2.06
N CYS A 86 9.55 -3.31 -1.87
CA CYS A 86 9.52 -4.29 -0.79
C CYS A 86 10.44 -5.49 -1.06
N SER A 87 10.66 -5.88 -2.33
CA SER A 87 11.64 -6.93 -2.65
C SER A 87 13.07 -6.52 -2.29
N VAL A 88 13.45 -5.26 -2.55
CA VAL A 88 14.78 -4.73 -2.18
C VAL A 88 14.95 -4.66 -0.66
N ALA A 89 13.87 -4.37 0.08
CA ALA A 89 13.90 -4.35 1.54
C ALA A 89 14.10 -5.74 2.17
N ALA A 90 13.69 -6.82 1.49
CA ALA A 90 13.80 -8.20 1.95
C ALA A 90 15.07 -8.94 1.44
N ASP A 91 15.74 -8.38 0.43
CA ASP A 91 16.92 -8.95 -0.24
C ASP A 91 18.07 -9.38 0.70
N PRO A 92 18.39 -8.65 1.80
CA PRO A 92 19.46 -9.06 2.72
C PRO A 92 19.24 -10.42 3.41
N LEU A 93 17.99 -10.89 3.50
CA LEU A 93 17.63 -12.15 4.18
C LEU A 93 17.37 -13.32 3.21
N LEU A 94 16.96 -13.02 1.98
CA LEU A 94 16.57 -14.02 0.98
C LEU A 94 17.72 -14.42 0.03
N GLY A 95 18.74 -13.57 -0.14
CA GLY A 95 19.85 -13.81 -1.07
C GLY A 95 21.05 -14.58 -0.52
N GLN A 96 21.04 -14.99 0.76
CA GLN A 96 22.18 -15.66 1.39
C GLN A 96 22.11 -17.18 1.16
N PRO A 97 23.16 -17.82 0.58
CA PRO A 97 23.14 -19.26 0.25
C PRO A 97 23.06 -20.18 1.47
N ASN A 98 23.26 -19.65 2.69
CA ASN A 98 23.22 -20.38 3.95
C ASN A 98 22.06 -19.94 4.88
N SER A 99 21.02 -19.29 4.35
CA SER A 99 19.87 -18.89 5.16
C SER A 99 19.11 -20.12 5.69
N THR A 100 18.89 -20.16 7.00
CA THR A 100 17.99 -21.11 7.65
C THR A 100 16.54 -20.88 7.24
N SER A 101 15.68 -21.90 7.37
CA SER A 101 14.24 -21.76 7.09
C SER A 101 13.59 -20.62 7.87
N SER A 102 14.00 -20.40 9.13
CA SER A 102 13.52 -19.28 9.93
C SER A 102 13.92 -17.92 9.35
N GLN A 103 15.15 -17.77 8.85
CA GLN A 103 15.61 -16.53 8.20
C GLN A 103 14.84 -16.26 6.89
N ILE A 104 14.53 -17.31 6.13
CA ILE A 104 13.69 -17.21 4.92
C ILE A 104 12.27 -16.76 5.29
N TYR A 105 11.65 -17.38 6.31
CA TYR A 105 10.32 -17.00 6.77
C TYR A 105 10.27 -15.55 7.27
N TRP A 106 11.30 -15.11 7.99
CA TRP A 106 11.43 -13.71 8.40
C TRP A 106 11.58 -12.76 7.21
N GLY A 107 12.38 -13.11 6.20
CA GLY A 107 12.52 -12.32 4.97
C GLY A 107 11.18 -12.13 4.25
N ILE A 108 10.42 -13.22 4.07
CA ILE A 108 9.08 -13.17 3.44
C ILE A 108 8.11 -12.38 4.31
N ALA A 109 8.13 -12.56 5.64
CA ALA A 109 7.29 -11.81 6.54
C ALA A 109 7.57 -10.31 6.46
N MET A 110 8.83 -9.90 6.41
CA MET A 110 9.24 -8.50 6.25
C MET A 110 8.76 -7.91 4.91
N GLU A 111 8.86 -8.67 3.82
CA GLU A 111 8.28 -8.27 2.53
C GLU A 111 6.76 -8.08 2.65
N ASN A 112 6.05 -9.03 3.27
CA ASN A 112 4.61 -8.95 3.51
C ASN A 112 4.22 -7.72 4.35
N TYR A 113 4.98 -7.40 5.40
CA TYR A 113 4.77 -6.22 6.23
C TYR A 113 4.97 -4.92 5.45
N CYS A 114 6.03 -4.84 4.66
CA CYS A 114 6.27 -3.71 3.75
C CYS A 114 5.08 -3.52 2.79
N HIS A 115 4.65 -4.61 2.15
CA HIS A 115 3.49 -4.59 1.26
C HIS A 115 2.22 -4.16 1.99
N MET A 116 1.97 -4.67 3.19
CA MET A 116 0.78 -4.37 4.00
C MET A 116 0.75 -2.89 4.36
N ARG A 117 1.86 -2.34 4.87
CA ARG A 117 1.95 -0.94 5.30
C ARG A 117 1.68 0.00 4.13
N LEU A 118 2.37 -0.17 3.01
CA LEU A 118 2.16 0.65 1.83
C LEU A 118 0.72 0.53 1.32
N THR A 119 0.15 -0.68 1.36
CA THR A 119 -1.27 -0.92 1.00
C THR A 119 -2.21 -0.12 1.92
N LYS A 120 -2.02 -0.14 3.24
CA LYS A 120 -2.84 0.62 4.19
C LYS A 120 -2.72 2.13 3.97
N GLU A 121 -1.49 2.65 3.79
CA GLU A 121 -1.26 4.07 3.49
C GLU A 121 -1.97 4.49 2.20
N ARG A 122 -1.87 3.67 1.14
CA ARG A 122 -2.55 3.93 -0.12
C ARG A 122 -4.06 3.88 0.04
N THR A 123 -4.61 2.91 0.78
CA THR A 123 -6.04 2.82 1.10
C THR A 123 -6.51 4.09 1.81
N ALA A 124 -5.81 4.55 2.84
CA ALA A 124 -6.16 5.77 3.56
C ALA A 124 -6.19 7.01 2.65
N ASN A 125 -5.21 7.15 1.75
CA ASN A 125 -5.18 8.23 0.77
C ASN A 125 -6.36 8.16 -0.19
N LEU A 126 -6.69 6.97 -0.70
CA LEU A 126 -7.83 6.79 -1.60
C LEU A 126 -9.17 6.99 -0.91
N SER A 127 -9.29 6.59 0.36
CA SER A 127 -10.49 6.83 1.18
C SER A 127 -10.72 8.33 1.39
N ARG A 128 -9.66 9.12 1.61
CA ARG A 128 -9.75 10.59 1.67
C ARG A 128 -10.25 11.20 0.36
N VAL A 129 -9.72 10.73 -0.77
CA VAL A 129 -10.20 11.14 -2.11
C VAL A 129 -11.67 10.76 -2.31
N LEU A 130 -12.07 9.56 -1.89
CA LEU A 130 -13.45 9.08 -2.00
C LEU A 130 -14.41 9.94 -1.18
N ALA A 131 -14.05 10.29 0.05
CA ALA A 131 -14.83 11.18 0.91
C ALA A 131 -14.98 12.57 0.28
N CYS A 132 -13.89 13.15 -0.23
CA CYS A 132 -13.94 14.43 -0.95
C CYS A 132 -14.92 14.43 -2.14
N ILE A 133 -14.91 13.35 -2.94
CA ILE A 133 -15.85 13.20 -4.07
C ILE A 133 -17.30 13.09 -3.58
N GLN A 134 -17.54 12.42 -2.44
CA GLN A 134 -18.87 12.27 -1.85
C GLN A 134 -19.43 13.60 -1.33
N GLU A 135 -18.58 14.48 -0.81
CA GLU A 135 -18.95 15.80 -0.29
C GLU A 135 -19.12 16.88 -1.38
N GLY A 136 -19.01 16.50 -2.67
CA GLY A 136 -19.23 17.43 -3.78
C GLY A 136 -18.00 18.26 -4.17
N GLY A 137 -16.80 17.89 -3.73
CA GLY A 137 -15.55 18.55 -4.16
C GLY A 137 -15.35 19.95 -3.57
N SER A 138 -15.62 20.10 -2.27
CA SER A 138 -15.35 21.33 -1.50
C SER A 138 -13.88 21.77 -1.61
N GLU A 139 -13.62 23.09 -1.50
CA GLU A 139 -12.30 23.72 -1.53
C GLU A 139 -11.32 23.20 -0.45
N ASN A 140 -11.80 22.43 0.52
CA ASN A 140 -11.01 21.89 1.64
C ASN A 140 -10.33 20.54 1.35
N CYS A 141 -10.39 20.01 0.13
CA CYS A 141 -9.67 18.79 -0.25
C CYS A 141 -8.21 19.10 -0.58
N SER A 142 -7.39 19.34 0.46
CA SER A 142 -5.94 19.56 0.37
C SER A 142 -5.16 18.35 0.87
#